data_AF-T0Z8A1-F1
#
_entry.id   AF-T0Z8A1-F1
#
_cell.length_a   1.000
_cell.length_b   1.000
_cell.length_c   1.000
_cell.angle_alpha   90.00
_cell.angle_beta   90.00
_cell.angle_gamma   90.00
#
_symmetry.space_group_name_H-M   'P 1'
#
loop_
_entity.id
_entity.type
_entity.pdbx_description
1 polymer ?
#
loop_
_entity_poly.entity_id
_entity_poly.type
_entity_poly.pdbx_seq_one_letter_code
_entity_poly.pdbx_strand_id
1 'polypeptide(L)'
;MLIAFGIAGTVLKDLTKEPLARNDKGEDVYLRDIWPSKEEINEAIRKSVSVDLFEKEYGQGIVDVNPYWNNLSTPKGVEYAWEKDSTYIRLPPFFDGFDPSQKRKVAPINNARVLAVFGDSISTDHISPAGAIGKDSPAGKYL
;
A
#
# COMPACT_ATOMS: atom_id res chain seq x y z
N MET A 1 2.87 -11.26 17.10
CA MET A 1 1.70 -10.73 17.83
C MET A 1 0.39 -10.81 17.06
N LEU A 2 0.36 -10.46 15.77
CA LEU A 2 -0.87 -10.48 14.97
C LEU A 2 -1.60 -11.84 15.01
N ILE A 3 -0.88 -12.94 14.78
CA ILE A 3 -1.46 -14.29 14.83
C ILE A 3 -2.05 -14.62 16.21
N ALA A 4 -1.33 -14.31 17.29
CA ALA A 4 -1.79 -14.58 18.65
C ALA A 4 -3.09 -13.83 18.98
N PHE A 5 -3.19 -12.54 18.64
CA PHE A 5 -4.43 -11.79 18.82
C PHE A 5 -5.54 -12.23 17.86
N GLY A 6 -5.19 -12.69 16.65
CA GLY A 6 -6.14 -13.33 15.74
C GLY A 6 -6.76 -14.60 16.33
N ILE A 7 -5.94 -15.46 16.96
CA ILE A 7 -6.41 -16.66 17.67
C ILE A 7 -7.26 -16.28 18.89
N ALA A 8 -6.82 -15.29 19.67
CA ALA A 8 -7.56 -14.83 20.84
C ALA A 8 -8.90 -14.17 20.48
N GLY A 9 -9.04 -13.69 19.23
CA GLY A 9 -10.23 -13.00 18.73
C GLY A 9 -10.47 -11.62 19.34
N THR A 10 -9.55 -11.12 20.17
CA THR A 10 -9.65 -9.83 20.85
C THR A 10 -8.29 -9.34 21.28
N VAL A 11 -8.10 -8.01 21.27
CA VAL A 11 -6.91 -7.34 21.80
C VAL A 11 -7.01 -7.01 23.28
N LEU A 12 -8.17 -7.21 23.90
CA LEU A 12 -8.42 -6.85 25.30
C LEU A 12 -7.90 -7.88 26.31
N LYS A 13 -7.39 -9.01 25.82
CA LYS A 13 -6.93 -10.14 26.63
C LYS A 13 -5.49 -9.96 27.07
N ASP A 14 -5.21 -10.20 28.35
CA ASP A 14 -3.84 -10.26 28.87
C ASP A 14 -3.21 -11.61 28.52
N LEU A 15 -2.57 -11.68 27.35
CA LEU A 15 -1.95 -12.91 26.83
C LEU A 15 -0.80 -13.46 27.68
N THR A 16 -0.36 -12.72 28.72
CA THR A 16 0.65 -13.21 29.67
C THR A 16 0.03 -14.05 30.79
N LYS A 17 -1.27 -13.88 31.05
CA LYS A 17 -1.99 -14.54 32.15
C LYS A 17 -3.16 -15.38 31.69
N GLU A 18 -3.76 -15.06 30.55
CA GLU A 18 -4.95 -15.71 30.04
C GLU A 18 -4.60 -16.67 28.89
N PRO A 19 -5.26 -17.84 28.81
CA PRO A 19 -4.99 -18.81 27.75
C PRO A 19 -5.50 -18.29 26.41
N LEU A 20 -4.78 -18.48 25.31
CA LEU A 20 -5.19 -18.10 23.96
C LEU A 20 -6.49 -18.81 23.53
N ALA A 21 -6.52 -20.13 23.70
CA ALA A 21 -7.60 -21.00 23.28
C ALA A 21 -7.61 -22.28 24.12
N ARG A 22 -8.59 -23.16 23.87
CA ARG A 22 -8.57 -24.55 24.35
C ARG A 22 -8.28 -25.49 23.19
N ASN A 23 -7.48 -26.52 23.45
CA ASN A 23 -7.23 -27.57 22.46
C ASN A 23 -8.41 -28.56 22.38
N ASP A 24 -8.33 -29.55 21.48
CA ASP A 24 -9.37 -30.57 21.28
C ASP A 24 -9.65 -31.45 22.51
N LYS A 25 -8.75 -31.43 23.50
CA LYS A 25 -8.90 -32.13 24.78
C LYS A 25 -9.50 -31.24 25.87
N GLY A 26 -9.80 -29.98 25.55
CA GLY A 26 -10.33 -28.99 26.49
C GLY A 26 -9.27 -28.33 27.38
N GLU A 27 -7.98 -28.54 27.11
CA GLU A 27 -6.88 -27.97 27.89
C GLU A 27 -6.58 -26.54 27.44
N ASP A 28 -6.33 -25.66 28.41
CA ASP A 28 -5.99 -24.26 28.18
C ASP A 28 -4.57 -24.14 27.56
N VAL A 29 -4.47 -23.49 26.39
CA VAL A 29 -3.21 -23.24 25.67
C VAL A 29 -2.84 -21.78 25.82
N TYR A 30 -1.67 -21.48 26.38
CA TYR A 30 -1.16 -20.13 26.60
C TYR A 30 -0.23 -19.67 25.48
N LEU A 31 0.01 -18.36 25.40
CA LEU A 31 0.95 -17.79 24.43
C LEU A 31 2.35 -18.42 24.54
N ARG A 32 2.84 -18.60 25.76
CA ARG A 32 4.14 -19.22 26.03
C ARG A 32 4.26 -20.66 25.55
N ASP A 33 3.14 -21.37 25.38
CA ASP A 33 3.14 -22.78 24.98
C ASP A 33 3.36 -22.93 23.47
N ILE A 34 3.07 -21.88 22.69
CA ILE A 34 3.15 -21.90 21.22
C ILE A 34 4.11 -20.86 20.65
N TRP A 35 4.74 -20.05 21.51
CA TRP A 35 5.66 -19.02 21.06
C TRP A 35 7.02 -19.65 20.74
N PRO A 36 7.49 -19.60 19.49
CA PRO A 36 8.74 -20.22 19.12
C PRO A 36 9.93 -19.49 19.77
N SER A 37 10.91 -20.27 20.20
CA SER A 37 12.21 -19.77 20.66
C SER A 37 13.01 -19.18 19.50
N LYS A 38 14.05 -18.40 19.82
CA LYS A 38 14.95 -17.85 18.80
C LYS A 38 15.70 -18.97 18.07
N GLU A 39 16.03 -20.03 18.79
CA GLU A 39 16.75 -21.19 18.29
C GLU A 39 15.90 -21.95 17.27
N GLU A 40 14.63 -22.23 17.58
CA GLU A 40 13.68 -22.87 16.65
C GLU A 40 13.45 -22.00 15.39
N ILE A 41 13.32 -20.69 15.54
CA ILE A 41 13.19 -19.76 14.41
C ILE A 41 14.44 -19.83 13.52
N ASN A 42 15.63 -19.76 14.12
CA ASN A 42 16.89 -19.80 13.37
C ASN A 42 17.10 -21.13 12.65
N GLU A 43 16.74 -22.25 13.30
CA GLU A 43 16.80 -23.56 12.67
C GLU A 43 15.83 -23.67 11.50
N ALA A 44 14.60 -23.21 11.64
CA ALA A 44 13.61 -23.19 10.57
C ALA A 44 14.08 -22.34 9.38
N ILE A 45 14.66 -21.15 9.63
CA ILE A 45 15.24 -20.28 8.60
C ILE A 45 16.36 -21.01 7.86
N ARG A 46 17.32 -21.60 8.57
CA ARG A 46 18.45 -22.32 7.95
C ARG A 46 18.00 -23.49 7.08
N LYS A 47 16.92 -24.17 7.44
CA LYS A 47 16.37 -25.30 6.68
C LYS A 47 15.56 -24.87 5.46
N SER A 48 14.99 -23.67 5.47
CA SER A 48 13.96 -23.26 4.50
C SER A 48 14.41 -22.16 3.54
N VAL A 49 15.44 -21.38 3.90
CA VAL A 49 15.91 -20.24 3.11
C VAL A 49 17.26 -20.59 2.50
N SER A 50 17.32 -20.68 1.17
CA SER A 50 18.53 -20.99 0.40
C SER A 50 18.76 -19.97 -0.71
N VAL A 51 19.99 -19.91 -1.22
CA VAL A 51 20.34 -19.08 -2.39
C VAL A 51 19.52 -19.48 -3.61
N ASP A 52 19.37 -20.79 -3.85
CA ASP A 52 18.58 -21.35 -4.95
C ASP A 52 17.13 -20.85 -4.96
N LEU A 53 16.53 -20.62 -3.78
CA LEU A 53 15.19 -20.04 -3.67
C LEU A 53 15.16 -18.61 -4.27
N PHE A 54 16.16 -17.79 -3.96
CA PHE A 54 16.25 -16.44 -4.52
C PHE A 54 16.57 -16.47 -6.01
N GLU A 55 17.48 -17.33 -6.45
CA GLU A 55 17.81 -17.47 -7.88
C GLU A 55 16.59 -17.90 -8.70
N LYS A 56 15.79 -18.84 -8.18
CA LYS A 56 14.55 -19.27 -8.82
C LYS A 56 13.55 -18.11 -8.96
N GLU A 57 13.25 -17.42 -7.86
CA GLU A 57 12.22 -16.39 -7.85
C GLU A 57 12.65 -15.12 -8.62
N TYR A 58 13.91 -14.66 -8.45
CA TYR A 58 14.39 -13.41 -9.04
C TYR A 58 15.12 -13.59 -10.38
N GLY A 59 15.73 -14.74 -10.64
CA GLY A 59 16.50 -14.98 -11.87
C GLY A 59 15.64 -15.33 -13.08
N GLN A 60 14.48 -15.95 -12.86
CA GLN A 60 13.55 -16.34 -13.94
C GLN A 60 12.09 -16.02 -13.62
N GLY A 61 11.68 -16.16 -12.35
CA GLY A 61 10.28 -16.00 -11.94
C GLY A 61 9.70 -14.62 -12.26
N ILE A 62 10.34 -13.53 -11.82
CA ILE A 62 9.72 -12.19 -11.91
C ILE A 62 9.38 -11.76 -13.34
N VAL A 63 10.15 -12.16 -14.35
CA VAL A 63 9.95 -11.72 -15.73
C VAL A 63 8.85 -12.53 -16.43
N ASP A 64 8.75 -13.83 -16.16
CA ASP A 64 7.88 -14.75 -16.91
C ASP A 64 6.66 -15.26 -16.12
N VAL A 65 6.49 -14.86 -14.85
CA VAL A 65 5.42 -15.40 -13.97
C VAL A 65 4.02 -14.99 -14.38
N ASN A 66 3.82 -13.81 -14.97
CA ASN A 66 2.48 -13.30 -15.24
C ASN A 66 2.19 -13.21 -16.75
N PRO A 67 1.51 -14.22 -17.34
CA PRO A 67 1.16 -14.20 -18.75
C PRO A 67 0.21 -13.05 -19.11
N TYR A 68 -0.59 -12.53 -18.17
CA TYR A 68 -1.42 -11.36 -18.45
C TYR A 68 -0.58 -10.10 -18.62
N TRP A 69 0.42 -9.90 -17.76
CA TRP A 69 1.35 -8.77 -17.85
C TRP A 69 2.17 -8.83 -19.15
N ASN A 70 2.71 -10.01 -19.48
CA ASN A 70 3.57 -10.19 -20.65
C ASN A 70 2.81 -10.08 -21.98
N ASN A 71 1.50 -10.35 -21.96
CA ASN A 71 0.64 -10.20 -23.14
C ASN A 71 -0.02 -8.81 -23.24
N LEU A 72 0.27 -7.87 -22.33
CA LEU A 72 -0.22 -6.49 -22.48
C LEU A 72 0.34 -5.87 -23.75
N SER A 73 -0.57 -5.46 -24.64
CA SER A 73 -0.19 -4.72 -25.84
C SER A 73 0.33 -3.34 -25.44
N THR A 74 1.57 -3.02 -25.84
CA THR A 74 2.17 -1.72 -25.58
C THR A 74 2.32 -0.93 -26.88
N PRO A 75 1.95 0.37 -26.89
CA PRO A 75 2.17 1.21 -28.07
C PRO A 75 3.67 1.37 -28.33
N LYS A 76 4.05 1.34 -29.61
CA LYS A 76 5.43 1.60 -30.04
C LYS A 76 5.57 3.09 -30.36
N GLY A 77 6.05 3.87 -29.40
CA GLY A 77 6.21 5.31 -29.56
C GLY A 77 7.01 5.93 -28.41
N VAL A 78 7.60 7.10 -28.65
CA VAL A 78 8.29 7.88 -27.62
C VAL A 78 7.30 8.71 -26.80
N GLU A 79 6.18 9.11 -27.42
CA GLU A 79 5.11 9.88 -26.79
C GLU A 79 3.94 8.97 -26.42
N TYR A 80 3.28 9.29 -25.30
CA TYR A 80 2.09 8.58 -24.86
C TYR A 80 0.86 9.01 -25.68
N ALA A 81 0.14 8.05 -26.24
CA ALA A 81 -1.09 8.30 -26.99
C ALA A 81 -2.26 8.53 -26.03
N TRP A 82 -2.50 9.80 -25.67
CA TRP A 82 -3.57 10.17 -24.74
C TRP A 82 -4.96 9.84 -25.30
N GLU A 83 -5.73 9.07 -24.53
CA GLU A 83 -7.13 8.78 -24.84
C GLU A 83 -8.06 9.80 -24.16
N LYS A 84 -8.89 10.49 -24.95
CA LYS A 84 -9.75 11.57 -24.44
C LYS A 84 -10.78 11.10 -23.41
N ASP A 85 -11.32 9.90 -23.61
CA ASP A 85 -12.39 9.34 -22.79
C ASP A 85 -11.85 8.52 -21.61
N SER A 86 -10.53 8.39 -21.47
CA SER A 86 -9.93 7.68 -20.34
C SER A 86 -10.25 8.37 -19.03
N THR A 87 -10.75 7.60 -18.06
CA THR A 87 -10.96 8.05 -16.68
C THR A 87 -9.78 7.72 -15.77
N TYR A 88 -8.80 6.95 -16.25
CA TYR A 88 -7.64 6.49 -15.49
C TYR A 88 -6.36 7.26 -15.80
N ILE A 89 -6.08 7.52 -17.08
CA ILE A 89 -4.85 8.20 -17.53
C ILE A 89 -5.25 9.42 -18.33
N ARG A 90 -4.93 10.60 -17.81
CA ARG A 90 -5.24 11.90 -18.44
C ARG A 90 -4.01 12.77 -18.48
N LEU A 91 -3.90 13.56 -19.55
CA LEU A 91 -2.84 14.56 -19.68
C LEU A 91 -3.06 15.65 -18.61
N PRO A 92 -2.17 15.80 -17.62
CA PRO A 92 -2.35 16.81 -16.60
C PRO A 92 -1.99 18.20 -17.14
N PRO A 93 -2.68 19.27 -16.69
CA PRO A 93 -2.51 20.62 -17.24
C PRO A 93 -1.26 21.35 -16.73
N PHE A 94 -0.31 20.67 -16.09
CA PHE A 94 0.82 21.30 -15.39
C PHE A 94 1.73 22.13 -16.32
N PHE A 95 1.81 21.75 -17.59
CA PHE A 95 2.64 22.41 -18.61
C PHE A 95 1.84 23.28 -19.59
N ASP A 96 0.53 23.45 -19.36
CA ASP A 96 -0.28 24.32 -20.20
C ASP A 96 0.24 25.76 -20.11
N GLY A 97 0.63 26.33 -21.25
CA GLY A 97 1.24 27.66 -21.31
C GLY A 97 2.65 27.74 -20.70
N PHE A 98 3.35 26.61 -20.50
CA PHE A 98 4.74 26.62 -20.07
C PHE A 98 5.68 27.02 -21.21
N ASP A 99 6.41 28.11 -21.03
CA ASP A 99 7.51 28.54 -21.90
C ASP A 99 8.83 28.48 -21.13
N PRO A 100 9.77 27.59 -21.51
CA PRO A 100 11.07 27.46 -20.83
C PRO A 100 11.98 28.68 -21.02
N SER A 101 11.75 29.50 -22.04
CA SER A 101 12.52 30.72 -22.29
C SER A 101 12.05 31.91 -21.44
N GLN A 102 10.82 31.83 -20.91
CA GLN A 102 10.23 32.88 -20.11
C GLN A 102 10.78 32.86 -18.68
N LYS A 103 11.50 33.93 -18.30
CA LYS A 103 11.89 34.15 -16.90
C LYS A 103 10.64 34.42 -16.05
N ARG A 104 10.19 33.42 -15.31
CA ARG A 104 9.09 33.60 -14.33
C ARG A 104 9.58 34.47 -13.18
N LYS A 105 8.89 35.59 -12.96
CA LYS A 105 9.08 36.43 -11.77
C LYS A 105 8.06 36.00 -10.73
N VAL A 106 8.51 35.72 -9.50
CA VAL A 106 7.61 35.52 -8.37
C VAL A 106 6.91 36.86 -8.10
N ALA A 107 5.58 36.88 -8.20
CA ALA A 107 4.77 38.05 -7.96
C ALA A 107 4.05 37.94 -6.61
N PRO A 108 3.76 39.07 -5.93
CA PRO A 108 2.95 39.04 -4.71
C PRO A 108 1.54 38.52 -5.00
N ILE A 109 1.04 37.66 -4.12
CA ILE A 109 -0.36 37.21 -4.12
C ILE A 109 -1.17 38.24 -3.31
N ASN A 110 -1.96 39.06 -4.00
CA ASN A 110 -2.79 40.10 -3.38
C ASN A 110 -4.26 39.67 -3.33
N ASN A 111 -4.97 40.02 -2.26
CA ASN A 111 -6.42 39.75 -2.08
C ASN A 111 -6.83 38.27 -2.13
N ALA A 112 -5.94 37.34 -1.79
CA ALA A 112 -6.30 35.92 -1.68
C ALA A 112 -7.27 35.68 -0.53
N ARG A 113 -8.16 34.70 -0.70
CA ARG A 113 -9.06 34.23 0.35
C ARG A 113 -8.55 32.92 0.92
N VAL A 114 -8.75 32.72 2.22
CA VAL A 114 -8.45 31.45 2.88
C VAL A 114 -9.44 30.40 2.38
N LEU A 115 -8.93 29.33 1.75
CA LEU A 115 -9.76 28.22 1.26
C LEU A 115 -10.20 27.30 2.41
N ALA A 116 -9.30 27.04 3.35
CA ALA A 116 -9.56 26.23 4.54
C ALA A 116 -8.60 26.62 5.67
N VAL A 117 -9.05 26.46 6.92
CA VAL A 117 -8.26 26.59 8.15
C VAL A 117 -8.28 25.25 8.85
N PHE A 118 -7.10 24.69 9.14
CA PHE A 118 -6.96 23.38 9.78
C PHE A 118 -6.27 23.51 11.14
N GLY A 119 -6.49 22.52 12.01
CA GLY A 119 -5.76 22.37 13.26
C GLY A 119 -4.51 21.51 13.11
N ASP A 120 -4.06 20.91 14.21
CA ASP A 120 -2.90 20.03 14.23
C ASP A 120 -3.19 18.63 13.69
N SER A 121 -2.13 17.86 13.43
CA SER A 121 -2.20 16.44 13.03
C SER A 121 -2.92 16.14 11.70
N ILE A 122 -2.90 17.09 10.78
CA ILE A 122 -3.32 16.84 9.39
C ILE A 122 -2.28 15.95 8.69
N SER A 123 -2.68 14.71 8.41
CA SER A 123 -1.90 13.79 7.57
C SER A 123 -2.15 14.00 6.07
N THR A 124 -1.30 13.42 5.23
CA THR A 124 -1.46 13.41 3.77
C THR A 124 -2.75 12.72 3.33
N ASP A 125 -3.27 11.74 4.07
CA ASP A 125 -4.55 11.09 3.74
C ASP A 125 -5.75 12.03 3.86
N HIS A 126 -5.66 13.07 4.69
CA HIS A 126 -6.69 14.11 4.76
C HIS A 126 -6.64 15.04 3.54
N ILE A 127 -5.44 15.28 2.99
CA ILE A 127 -5.20 16.19 1.87
C ILE A 127 -5.43 15.46 0.53
N SER A 128 -5.06 14.18 0.47
CA SER A 128 -5.05 13.33 -0.72
C SER A 128 -5.40 11.88 -0.34
N PRO A 129 -6.70 11.57 -0.14
CA PRO A 129 -7.13 10.24 0.27
C PRO A 129 -6.86 9.18 -0.81
N ALA A 130 -6.33 8.02 -0.42
CA ALA A 130 -6.03 6.90 -1.32
C ALA A 130 -7.05 5.73 -1.23
N GLY A 131 -8.07 5.88 -0.37
CA GLY A 131 -9.08 4.85 -0.11
C GLY A 131 -10.31 4.93 -1.03
N ALA A 132 -11.42 4.42 -0.52
CA ALA A 132 -12.68 4.40 -1.26
C ALA A 132 -13.17 5.82 -1.65
N ILE A 133 -13.68 5.95 -2.87
CA ILE A 133 -14.27 7.20 -3.37
C ILE A 133 -15.72 7.28 -2.86
N GLY A 134 -16.03 8.28 -2.05
CA GLY A 134 -17.39 8.49 -1.55
C GLY A 134 -18.35 8.86 -2.68
N LYS A 135 -19.52 8.20 -2.74
CA LYS A 135 -20.52 8.37 -3.81
C LYS A 135 -20.98 9.82 -4.00
N ASP A 136 -21.18 10.56 -2.91
CA ASP A 136 -21.66 11.94 -2.96
C ASP A 136 -20.54 12.99 -3.11
N SER A 137 -19.28 12.56 -3.15
CA SER A 137 -18.11 13.44 -3.34
C SER A 137 -18.04 14.01 -4.77
N PRO A 138 -17.29 15.10 -5.01
CA PRO A 138 -17.07 15.60 -6.37
C PRO A 138 -16.50 14.53 -7.32
N ALA A 139 -15.56 13.69 -6.85
CA ALA A 139 -15.02 12.61 -7.65
C ALA A 139 -16.06 11.51 -7.93
N GLY A 140 -16.89 11.16 -6.94
CA GLY A 140 -17.96 10.16 -7.10
C GLY A 140 -19.08 10.57 -8.05
N LYS A 141 -19.32 11.88 -8.23
CA LYS A 141 -20.27 12.42 -9.23
C LYS A 141 -19.66 12.57 -10.62
N TYR A 142 -18.34 12.68 -10.67
CA TYR A 142 -17.59 12.86 -11.91
C TYR A 142 -17.41 11.53 -12.68
N LEU A 143 -17.21 10.44 -11.95
CA LEU A 143 -17.10 9.07 -12.46
C LEU A 143 -18.47 8.47 -12.77
#